data_AF-A0A151E296-F1
#
_entry.id   AF-A0A151E296-F1
#
_cell.length_a   1.000
_cell.length_b   1.000
_cell.length_c   1.000
_cell.angle_alpha   90.00
_cell.angle_beta   90.00
_cell.angle_gamma   90.00
#
_symmetry.space_group_name_H-M   'P 1'
#
loop_
_entity.id
_entity.type
_entity.pdbx_description
1 polymer ?
#
loop_
_entity_poly.entity_id
_entity_poly.type
_entity_poly.pdbx_seq_one_letter_code
_entity_poly.pdbx_strand_id
1 'polypeptide(L)'
;MILEFNQASNPEERKILTTPAEPVNDLTEFIMLMEDLTSTAKANESKCVGIASNQLWKDTEEPPPAMFIARVHFGGNELWKIFVNPTIKGTGKKMLWPENCMSLQGKKPKMKKRDKNVIITYFDPVDQIDKTEKYFGYDARIIQHEYDHLQGKLI
;
A
#
# COMPACT_ATOMS: atom_id res chain seq x y z
N MET A 1 5.99 -11.01 -11.88
CA MET A 1 5.22 -12.27 -11.76
C MET A 1 3.96 -11.99 -10.95
N ILE A 2 2.86 -12.72 -11.14
CA ILE A 2 1.69 -12.59 -10.25
C ILE A 2 1.99 -13.39 -8.98
N LEU A 3 2.01 -12.71 -7.83
CA LEU A 3 2.33 -13.31 -6.53
C LEU A 3 1.08 -13.52 -5.68
N GLU A 4 1.16 -14.50 -4.78
CA GLU A 4 0.14 -14.71 -3.75
C GLU A 4 0.35 -13.77 -2.57
N PHE A 5 -0.75 -13.21 -2.08
CA PHE A 5 -0.77 -12.34 -0.91
C PHE A 5 -0.45 -13.14 0.36
N ASN A 6 0.50 -12.64 1.15
CA ASN A 6 0.70 -13.02 2.54
C ASN A 6 -0.63 -12.91 3.30
N GLN A 7 -0.98 -13.94 4.06
CA GLN A 7 -2.22 -14.10 4.82
C GLN A 7 -1.93 -14.05 6.32
N ALA A 8 -2.68 -13.20 7.04
CA ALA A 8 -2.50 -13.05 8.48
C ALA A 8 -2.94 -14.27 9.31
N SER A 9 -3.53 -15.29 8.65
CA SER A 9 -3.84 -16.60 9.23
C SER A 9 -2.63 -17.53 9.30
N ASN A 10 -1.62 -17.32 8.46
CA ASN A 10 -0.35 -18.02 8.53
C ASN A 10 0.59 -17.26 9.50
N PRO A 11 1.14 -17.90 10.56
CA PRO A 11 2.01 -17.22 11.52
C PRO A 11 3.26 -16.56 10.94
N GLU A 12 3.91 -17.19 9.96
CA GLU A 12 5.15 -16.67 9.35
C GLU A 12 4.85 -15.47 8.45
N GLU A 13 3.83 -15.58 7.60
CA GLU A 13 3.36 -14.46 6.77
C GLU A 13 2.81 -13.32 7.62
N ARG A 14 2.14 -13.64 8.74
CA ARG A 14 1.69 -12.64 9.71
C ARG A 14 2.86 -11.87 10.30
N LYS A 15 3.99 -12.52 10.59
CA LYS A 15 5.21 -11.85 11.06
C LYS A 15 5.58 -10.74 10.06
N ILE A 16 5.72 -11.08 8.77
CA ILE A 16 6.03 -10.14 7.68
C ILE A 16 5.00 -8.99 7.60
N LEU A 17 3.70 -9.33 7.64
CA LEU A 17 2.60 -8.35 7.60
C LEU A 17 2.60 -7.35 8.77
N THR A 18 3.24 -7.72 9.88
CA THR A 18 3.34 -6.87 11.08
C THR A 18 4.73 -6.27 11.31
N THR A 19 5.69 -6.55 10.41
CA THR A 19 7.00 -5.91 10.41
C THR A 19 6.91 -4.53 9.76
N PRO A 20 7.33 -3.44 10.43
CA PRO A 20 7.44 -2.14 9.79
C PRO A 20 8.41 -2.19 8.60
N ALA A 21 8.04 -1.54 7.50
CA ALA A 21 8.85 -1.49 6.30
C ALA A 21 10.05 -0.53 6.45
N GLU A 22 11.14 -0.83 5.76
CA GLU A 22 12.37 -0.02 5.80
C GLU A 22 12.53 0.91 4.58
N PRO A 23 13.15 2.09 4.76
CA PRO A 23 13.38 3.02 3.65
C PRO A 23 14.20 2.40 2.52
N VAL A 24 13.77 2.66 1.29
CA VAL A 24 14.47 2.26 0.07
C VAL A 24 15.51 3.32 -0.29
N ASN A 25 16.79 2.98 -0.16
CA ASN A 25 17.90 3.88 -0.51
C ASN A 25 18.39 3.67 -1.95
N ASP A 26 18.35 2.43 -2.44
CA ASP A 26 18.65 2.08 -3.83
C ASP A 26 17.45 1.37 -4.44
N LEU A 27 16.77 2.04 -5.37
CA LEU A 27 15.59 1.49 -6.01
C LEU A 27 15.93 0.31 -6.96
N THR A 28 17.18 0.22 -7.42
CA THR A 28 17.59 -0.83 -8.36
C THR A 28 17.51 -2.23 -7.74
N GLU A 29 17.67 -2.33 -6.41
CA GLU A 29 17.50 -3.58 -5.65
C GLU A 29 16.06 -4.10 -5.68
N PHE A 30 15.07 -3.22 -5.93
CA PHE A 30 13.65 -3.53 -5.79
C PHE A 30 12.85 -3.40 -7.09
N ILE A 31 13.52 -3.34 -8.24
CA ILE A 31 12.85 -3.28 -9.56
C ILE A 31 11.88 -4.45 -9.74
N MET A 32 12.33 -5.67 -9.44
CA MET A 32 11.49 -6.87 -9.55
C MET A 32 10.26 -6.80 -8.62
N LEU A 33 10.42 -6.31 -7.39
CA LEU A 33 9.30 -6.15 -6.47
C LEU A 33 8.27 -5.14 -6.99
N MET A 34 8.72 -4.02 -7.58
CA MET A 34 7.80 -3.04 -8.19
C MET A 34 7.01 -3.64 -9.35
N GLU A 35 7.64 -4.47 -10.18
CA GLU A 35 6.96 -5.21 -11.25
C GLU A 35 5.98 -6.24 -10.69
N ASP A 36 6.34 -6.95 -9.62
CA ASP A 36 5.48 -7.92 -8.94
C ASP A 36 4.26 -7.24 -8.30
N LEU A 37 4.44 -6.11 -7.60
CA LEU A 37 3.37 -5.27 -7.08
C LEU A 37 2.43 -4.85 -8.22
N THR A 38 2.99 -4.34 -9.32
CA THR A 38 2.21 -3.86 -10.47
C THR A 38 1.41 -4.97 -11.15
N SER A 39 2.07 -6.09 -11.47
CA SER A 39 1.44 -7.20 -12.16
C SER A 39 0.40 -7.90 -11.29
N THR A 40 0.67 -8.06 -10.00
CA THR A 40 -0.30 -8.61 -9.04
C THR A 40 -1.50 -7.70 -8.83
N ALA A 41 -1.29 -6.39 -8.72
CA ALA A 41 -2.37 -5.41 -8.59
C ALA A 41 -3.30 -5.43 -9.80
N LYS A 42 -2.75 -5.38 -11.01
CA LYS A 42 -3.52 -5.45 -12.25
C LYS A 42 -4.28 -6.77 -12.40
N ALA A 43 -3.64 -7.90 -12.07
CA ALA A 43 -4.30 -9.21 -12.11
C ALA A 43 -5.49 -9.32 -11.13
N ASN A 44 -5.51 -8.50 -10.07
CA ASN A 44 -6.53 -8.52 -9.03
C ASN A 44 -7.43 -7.26 -9.03
N GLU A 45 -7.42 -6.45 -10.09
CA GLU A 45 -8.04 -5.11 -10.09
C GLU A 45 -9.57 -5.08 -9.90
N SER A 46 -10.23 -6.22 -10.09
CA SER A 46 -11.67 -6.39 -9.81
C SER A 46 -11.99 -6.45 -8.31
N LYS A 47 -10.98 -6.70 -7.46
CA LYS A 47 -11.13 -6.91 -6.00
C LYS A 47 -10.13 -6.10 -5.17
N CYS A 48 -9.08 -5.59 -5.80
CA CYS A 48 -7.94 -4.96 -5.17
C CYS A 48 -7.74 -3.56 -5.75
N VAL A 49 -7.51 -2.57 -4.88
CA VAL A 49 -7.25 -1.17 -5.26
C VAL A 49 -5.92 -0.65 -4.71
N GLY A 50 -5.20 -1.46 -3.95
CA GLY A 50 -3.87 -1.15 -3.43
C GLY A 50 -3.17 -2.40 -2.90
N ILE A 51 -1.84 -2.40 -2.96
CA ILE A 51 -0.98 -3.45 -2.41
C ILE A 51 0.29 -2.81 -1.83
N ALA A 52 0.59 -3.08 -0.57
CA ALA A 52 1.86 -2.75 0.05
C ALA A 52 2.87 -3.90 -0.05
N SER A 53 4.17 -3.58 -0.05
CA SER A 53 5.27 -4.55 -0.10
C SER A 53 5.12 -5.67 0.94
N ASN A 54 4.72 -5.36 2.18
CA ASN A 54 4.42 -6.32 3.25
C ASN A 54 3.54 -7.48 2.82
N GLN A 55 2.64 -7.25 1.86
CA GLN A 55 1.67 -8.23 1.41
C GLN A 55 2.25 -9.22 0.39
N LEU A 56 3.34 -8.88 -0.30
CA LEU A 56 3.97 -9.74 -1.30
C LEU A 56 5.40 -10.17 -0.93
N TRP A 57 6.05 -9.47 -0.01
CA TRP A 57 7.41 -9.75 0.46
C TRP A 57 7.50 -11.17 1.04
N LYS A 58 8.50 -11.94 0.61
CA LYS A 58 8.68 -13.33 1.01
C LYS A 58 9.91 -13.58 1.88
N ASP A 59 10.76 -12.57 2.07
CA ASP A 59 11.88 -12.67 3.00
C ASP A 59 11.39 -12.55 4.45
N THR A 60 11.87 -13.46 5.31
CA THR A 60 11.51 -13.55 6.74
C THR A 60 12.59 -13.00 7.66
N GLU A 61 13.78 -12.75 7.11
CA GLU A 61 14.96 -12.23 7.80
C GLU A 61 15.07 -10.72 7.57
N GLU A 62 14.82 -10.26 6.34
CA GLU A 62 14.86 -8.85 5.98
C GLU A 62 13.47 -8.19 5.99
N PRO A 63 13.35 -6.94 6.47
CA PRO A 63 12.09 -6.22 6.45
C PRO A 63 11.65 -5.86 5.03
N PRO A 64 10.34 -5.71 4.78
CA PRO A 64 9.85 -5.30 3.48
C PRO A 64 10.28 -3.85 3.17
N PRO A 65 10.58 -3.51 1.92
CA PRO A 65 10.91 -2.14 1.53
C PRO A 65 9.69 -1.23 1.59
N ALA A 66 9.86 0.05 1.97
CA ALA A 66 8.79 1.01 2.16
C ALA A 66 8.19 1.51 0.83
N MET A 67 7.41 0.67 0.18
CA MET A 67 6.69 1.02 -1.05
C MET A 67 5.33 0.34 -1.14
N PHE A 68 4.37 1.02 -1.77
CA PHE A 68 3.09 0.44 -2.13
C PHE A 68 2.64 0.91 -3.51
N ILE A 69 1.75 0.15 -4.12
CA ILE A 69 1.02 0.55 -5.32
C ILE A 69 -0.45 0.79 -4.97
N ALA A 70 -1.06 1.84 -5.50
CA ALA A 70 -2.48 2.14 -5.31
C ALA A 70 -3.12 2.65 -6.60
N ARG A 71 -4.40 2.32 -6.78
CA ARG A 71 -5.23 2.83 -7.87
C ARG A 71 -5.91 4.10 -7.39
N VAL A 72 -5.54 5.23 -7.98
CA VAL A 72 -5.94 6.57 -7.54
C VAL A 72 -6.37 7.44 -8.72
N HIS A 73 -7.17 8.47 -8.44
CA HIS A 73 -7.58 9.44 -9.44
C HIS A 73 -6.53 10.55 -9.59
N PHE A 74 -6.09 10.80 -10.82
CA PHE A 74 -5.19 11.88 -11.17
C PHE A 74 -5.55 12.44 -12.54
N GLY A 75 -5.71 13.77 -12.63
CA GLY A 75 -6.10 14.45 -13.88
C GLY A 75 -7.44 13.97 -14.47
N GLY A 76 -8.36 13.49 -13.63
CA GLY A 76 -9.65 12.94 -14.07
C GLY A 76 -9.62 11.49 -14.53
N ASN A 77 -8.46 10.84 -14.54
CA ASN A 77 -8.29 9.43 -14.89
C ASN A 77 -7.95 8.60 -13.64
N GLU A 78 -8.37 7.33 -13.64
CA GLU A 78 -7.96 6.35 -12.64
C GLU A 78 -6.72 5.60 -13.16
N LEU A 79 -5.63 5.61 -12.40
CA LEU A 79 -4.41 4.88 -12.73
C LEU A 79 -3.75 4.23 -11.52
N TRP A 80 -3.00 3.16 -11.79
CA TRP A 80 -2.12 2.54 -10.82
C TRP A 80 -0.85 3.37 -10.66
N LYS A 81 -0.48 3.65 -9.42
CA LYS A 81 0.68 4.47 -9.08
C LYS A 81 1.47 3.85 -7.93
N ILE A 82 2.79 3.81 -8.07
CA ILE A 82 3.72 3.36 -7.03
C ILE A 82 4.17 4.56 -6.21
N PHE A 83 4.20 4.37 -4.90
CA PHE A 83 4.66 5.34 -3.91
C PHE A 83 5.83 4.72 -3.16
N VAL A 84 7.04 5.24 -3.37
CA VAL A 84 8.26 4.79 -2.69
C VAL A 84 8.59 5.76 -1.55
N ASN A 85 9.00 5.23 -0.40
CA ASN A 85 9.28 5.97 0.82
C ASN A 85 8.17 6.99 1.19
N PRO A 86 6.88 6.60 1.14
CA PRO A 86 5.82 7.56 1.36
C PRO A 86 5.81 8.05 2.81
N THR A 87 5.45 9.31 3.00
CA THR A 87 5.04 9.89 4.28
C THR A 87 3.70 10.58 4.08
N ILE A 88 2.80 10.48 5.08
CA ILE A 88 1.45 11.00 4.95
C ILE A 88 1.07 11.93 6.10
N LYS A 89 0.23 12.91 5.78
CA LYS A 89 -0.45 13.79 6.75
C LYS A 89 -1.95 13.79 6.48
N GLY A 90 -2.70 13.19 7.39
CA GLY A 90 -4.16 13.24 7.39
C GLY A 90 -4.68 14.66 7.65
N THR A 91 -5.72 15.07 6.93
CA THR A 91 -6.40 16.36 7.11
C THR A 91 -7.91 16.25 6.97
N GLY A 92 -8.63 17.22 7.51
CA GLY A 92 -10.10 17.24 7.52
C GLY A 92 -10.71 16.35 8.62
N LYS A 93 -12.05 16.31 8.67
CA LYS A 93 -12.77 15.53 9.68
C LYS A 93 -12.68 14.03 9.36
N LYS A 94 -12.30 13.21 10.34
CA LYS A 94 -12.29 11.76 10.20
C LYS A 94 -13.67 11.21 9.86
N MET A 95 -13.70 10.22 8.96
CA MET A 95 -14.91 9.52 8.54
C MET A 95 -14.75 8.02 8.78
N LEU A 96 -15.87 7.35 9.05
CA LEU A 96 -15.91 5.90 9.18
C LEU A 96 -16.06 5.27 7.80
N TRP A 97 -15.16 4.35 7.47
CA TRP A 97 -15.17 3.63 6.20
C TRP A 97 -15.14 2.12 6.43
N PRO A 98 -15.93 1.35 5.66
CA PRO A 98 -15.73 -0.08 5.57
C PRO A 98 -14.46 -0.38 4.75
N GLU A 99 -13.55 -1.15 5.31
CA GLU A 99 -12.32 -1.61 4.66
C GLU A 99 -12.24 -3.14 4.67
N ASN A 100 -11.70 -3.68 3.58
CA ASN A 100 -11.31 -5.09 3.40
C ASN A 100 -9.82 -5.12 3.02
N CYS A 101 -9.18 -6.28 3.21
CA CYS A 101 -7.77 -6.47 2.88
C CYS A 101 -7.56 -7.87 2.29
N MET A 102 -6.78 -7.96 1.21
CA MET A 102 -6.44 -9.23 0.54
C MET A 102 -5.61 -10.17 1.42
N SER A 103 -4.98 -9.64 2.48
CA SER A 103 -4.23 -10.40 3.50
C SER A 103 -5.09 -10.89 4.68
N LEU A 104 -6.41 -10.62 4.65
CA LEU A 104 -7.37 -11.00 5.69
C LEU A 104 -8.54 -11.80 5.09
N GLN A 105 -8.24 -12.80 4.26
CA GLN A 105 -9.29 -13.60 3.62
C GLN A 105 -10.21 -14.29 4.64
N GLY A 106 -11.50 -14.36 4.31
CA GLY A 106 -12.54 -14.90 5.19
C GLY A 106 -12.92 -14.00 6.38
N LYS A 107 -12.29 -12.84 6.55
CA LYS A 107 -12.71 -11.85 7.56
C LYS A 107 -13.76 -10.90 6.99
N LYS A 108 -14.68 -10.47 7.84
CA LYS A 108 -15.66 -9.43 7.50
C LYS A 108 -14.98 -8.07 7.37
N PRO A 109 -15.52 -7.16 6.54
CA PRO A 109 -15.05 -5.79 6.47
C PRO A 109 -15.04 -5.14 7.86
N LYS A 110 -14.02 -4.32 8.12
CA LYS A 110 -13.89 -3.57 9.38
C LYS A 110 -14.16 -2.09 9.14
N MET A 111 -14.84 -1.47 10.10
CA MET A 111 -15.04 -0.02 10.09
C MET A 111 -13.80 0.68 10.65
N LYS A 112 -13.12 1.48 9.82
CA LYS A 112 -11.93 2.26 10.22
C LYS A 112 -12.22 3.75 10.17
N LYS A 113 -11.72 4.49 11.15
CA LYS A 113 -11.76 5.95 11.15
C LYS A 113 -10.55 6.47 10.39
N ARG A 114 -10.78 7.05 9.20
CA ARG A 114 -9.74 7.62 8.34
C ARG A 114 -9.91 9.12 8.22
N ASP A 115 -8.80 9.83 8.07
CA ASP A 115 -8.84 11.24 7.71
C ASP A 115 -9.47 11.39 6.32
N LYS A 116 -10.32 12.42 6.14
CA LYS A 116 -11.08 12.60 4.88
C LYS A 116 -10.14 12.87 3.71
N ASN A 117 -9.02 13.53 3.95
CA ASN A 117 -8.03 13.85 2.94
C ASN A 117 -6.63 13.49 3.46
N VAL A 118 -5.69 13.31 2.55
CA VAL A 118 -4.29 13.05 2.87
C VAL A 118 -3.38 13.90 1.99
N ILE A 119 -2.33 14.44 2.58
CA ILE A 119 -1.17 14.96 1.86
C ILE A 119 -0.11 13.88 1.92
N ILE A 120 0.36 13.41 0.77
CA ILE A 120 1.40 12.37 0.67
C ILE A 120 2.65 12.97 0.03
N THR A 121 3.80 12.73 0.63
CA THR A 121 5.13 13.01 0.06
C THR A 121 5.84 11.69 -0.15
N TYR A 122 6.38 11.46 -1.35
CA TYR A 122 6.95 10.18 -1.75
C TYR A 122 7.92 10.37 -2.93
N PHE A 123 8.80 9.40 -3.15
CA PHE A 123 9.64 9.34 -4.34
C PHE A 123 8.87 8.67 -5.48
N ASP A 124 8.76 9.36 -6.62
CA ASP A 124 8.12 8.83 -7.83
C ASP A 124 9.14 8.06 -8.68
N PRO A 125 8.98 6.73 -8.84
CA PRO A 125 9.95 5.93 -9.57
C PRO A 125 9.91 6.16 -11.09
N VAL A 126 8.84 6.76 -11.63
CA VAL A 126 8.71 7.04 -13.07
C VAL A 126 9.49 8.30 -13.43
N ASP A 127 9.25 9.37 -12.67
CA ASP A 127 9.87 10.67 -12.93
C ASP A 127 11.20 10.85 -12.19
N GLN A 128 11.53 9.91 -11.28
CA GLN A 128 12.73 9.91 -10.43
C GLN A 128 12.90 11.18 -9.59
N ILE A 129 11.79 11.68 -9.04
CA ILE A 129 11.76 12.89 -8.19
C ILE A 129 10.82 12.71 -7.00
N ASP A 130 11.09 13.47 -5.94
CA ASP A 130 10.14 13.61 -4.84
C ASP A 130 8.92 14.41 -5.28
N LYS A 131 7.74 13.91 -4.94
CA LYS A 131 6.45 14.56 -5.20
C LYS A 131 5.67 14.72 -3.91
N THR A 132 4.89 15.80 -3.86
CA THR A 132 3.90 16.02 -2.80
C THR A 132 2.53 16.25 -3.43
N GLU A 133 1.58 15.39 -3.09
CA GLU A 133 0.25 15.36 -3.70
C GLU A 133 -0.85 15.33 -2.63
N LYS A 134 -2.07 15.72 -3.03
CA LYS A 134 -3.24 15.71 -2.16
C LYS A 134 -4.29 14.78 -2.73
N TYR A 135 -4.74 13.84 -1.90
CA TYR A 135 -5.83 12.92 -2.23
C TYR A 135 -6.99 13.11 -1.25
N PHE A 136 -8.19 12.80 -1.71
CA PHE A 136 -9.44 13.10 -1.01
C PHE A 136 -10.36 11.87 -1.01
N GLY A 137 -11.19 11.75 0.02
CA GLY A 137 -12.24 10.74 0.12
C GLY A 137 -11.71 9.31 -0.03
N TYR A 138 -12.15 8.65 -1.11
CA TYR A 138 -11.84 7.24 -1.38
C TYR A 138 -10.35 6.98 -1.60
N ASP A 139 -9.67 7.83 -2.38
CA ASP A 139 -8.23 7.67 -2.66
C ASP A 139 -7.41 7.93 -1.38
N ALA A 140 -7.81 8.92 -0.59
CA ALA A 140 -7.18 9.19 0.71
C ALA A 140 -7.31 7.99 1.65
N ARG A 141 -8.43 7.27 1.60
CA ARG A 141 -8.65 6.04 2.38
C ARG A 141 -7.71 4.93 1.90
N ILE A 142 -7.58 4.70 0.59
CA ILE A 142 -6.67 3.68 0.04
C ILE A 142 -5.24 3.97 0.49
N ILE A 143 -4.76 5.19 0.28
CA ILE A 143 -3.40 5.58 0.66
C ILE A 143 -3.13 5.38 2.16
N GLN A 144 -4.08 5.75 3.03
CA GLN A 144 -3.95 5.51 4.47
C GLN A 144 -3.92 4.01 4.82
N HIS A 145 -4.65 3.17 4.08
CA HIS A 145 -4.64 1.72 4.27
C HIS A 145 -3.30 1.11 3.87
N GLU A 146 -2.80 1.43 2.67
CA GLU A 146 -1.51 0.90 2.22
C GLU A 146 -0.35 1.44 3.05
N TYR A 147 -0.44 2.69 3.51
CA TYR A 147 0.54 3.24 4.44
C TYR A 147 0.52 2.52 5.80
N ASP A 148 -0.65 2.15 6.34
CA ASP A 148 -0.72 1.37 7.57
C ASP A 148 0.01 0.02 7.43
N HIS A 149 -0.08 -0.63 6.27
CA HIS A 149 0.67 -1.86 6.00
C HIS A 149 2.18 -1.64 6.13
N LEU A 150 2.71 -0.55 5.58
CA LEU A 150 4.13 -0.19 5.75
C LEU A 150 4.51 0.06 7.21
N GLN A 151 3.55 0.36 8.08
CA GLN A 151 3.76 0.51 9.52
C GLN A 151 3.56 -0.80 10.29
N GLY A 152 3.40 -1.94 9.61
CA GLY A 152 3.09 -3.23 10.21
C GLY A 152 1.69 -3.31 10.82
N LYS A 153 0.75 -2.48 10.37
CA LYS A 153 -0.61 -2.38 10.95
C LYS A 153 -1.64 -2.98 10.00
N LEU A 154 -2.41 -3.94 10.52
CA LEU A 154 -3.57 -4.50 9.85
C LEU A 154 -4.86 -3.75 10.23
N ILE A 155 -5.87 -3.82 9.37
CA ILE A 155 -7.19 -3.24 9.66
C ILE A 155 -7.89 -3.92 10.84
#